data_AF-A0A1V6MXL3-F1
#
_entry.id   AF-A0A1V6MXL3-F1
#
_cell.length_a   1.000
_cell.length_b   1.000
_cell.length_c   1.000
_cell.angle_alpha   90.00
_cell.angle_beta   90.00
_cell.angle_gamma   90.00
#
_symmetry.space_group_name_H-M   'P 1'
#
loop_
_entity.id
_entity.type
_entity.pdbx_description
1 polymer ?
#
loop_
_entity_poly.entity_id
_entity_poly.type
_entity_poly.pdbx_seq_one_letter_code
_entity_poly.pdbx_strand_id
1 'polypeptide(L)'
;MLVLTAALSGCSLPSRGAACTEMGMDSGVGVLWTPADFGGPDAAVVRVCAGERCAQRASGGPDDPFASLSVRLPDDVGDTTVPVRLTATSAKDGRVLLSDRVSARLTEQHPNGPSCPPTAWTASYRAHPERGLVPAAGTAPR
;
A
#
# COMPACT_ATOMS: atom_id res chain seq x y z
N MET A 1 49.93 5.20 53.93
CA MET A 1 49.77 6.37 53.04
C MET A 1 49.07 5.87 51.78
N LEU A 2 48.01 6.58 51.37
CA LEU A 2 46.90 6.14 50.52
C LEU A 2 47.30 5.64 49.11
N VAL A 3 46.63 4.57 48.67
CA VAL A 3 46.43 4.20 47.27
C VAL A 3 44.93 4.34 46.98
N LEU A 4 44.55 5.17 46.01
CA LEU A 4 43.27 5.06 45.30
C LEU A 4 43.32 5.95 44.05
N THR A 5 43.76 5.36 42.94
CA THR A 5 43.64 5.88 41.59
C THR A 5 42.17 5.78 41.16
N ALA A 6 41.50 6.91 40.99
CA ALA A 6 40.17 6.97 40.39
C ALA A 6 40.28 6.74 38.87
N ALA A 7 40.02 5.51 38.42
CA ALA A 7 39.79 5.23 37.01
C ALA A 7 38.33 5.60 36.69
N LEU A 8 38.13 6.76 36.06
CA LEU A 8 36.88 7.10 35.38
C LEU A 8 36.79 6.23 34.12
N SER A 9 36.23 5.04 34.24
CA SER A 9 35.73 4.27 33.11
C SER A 9 34.58 5.06 32.48
N GLY A 10 34.90 5.84 31.45
CA GLY A 10 33.92 6.51 30.62
C GLY A 10 32.93 5.49 30.06
N CYS A 11 31.67 5.61 30.43
CA CYS A 11 30.59 4.93 29.75
C CYS A 11 30.58 5.42 28.30
N SER A 12 31.08 4.61 27.38
CA SER A 12 30.79 4.75 25.96
C SER A 12 29.27 4.64 25.81
N LEU A 13 28.59 5.78 25.76
CA LEU A 13 27.19 5.85 25.32
C LEU A 13 27.13 5.07 24.00
N PRO A 14 26.33 3.98 23.90
CA PRO A 14 26.11 3.37 22.61
C PRO A 14 25.52 4.47 21.72
N SER A 15 26.09 4.63 20.54
CA SER A 15 25.58 5.49 19.48
C SER A 15 24.06 5.46 19.50
N ARG A 16 23.44 6.61 19.77
CA ARG A 16 21.98 6.78 19.70
C ARG A 16 21.54 6.67 18.24
N GLY A 17 21.60 5.46 17.67
CA GLY A 17 20.77 5.12 16.54
C GLY A 17 19.33 5.36 16.96
N ALA A 18 18.53 5.99 16.10
CA ALA A 18 17.11 6.15 16.37
C ALA A 18 16.51 4.77 16.71
N ALA A 19 15.76 4.69 17.81
CA ALA A 19 15.04 3.47 18.13
C ALA A 19 13.89 3.34 17.13
N CYS A 20 14.10 2.52 16.09
CA CYS A 20 13.11 2.26 15.06
C CYS A 20 12.15 1.15 15.52
N THR A 21 10.88 1.24 15.13
CA THR A 21 10.02 0.06 15.12
C THR A 21 10.47 -0.87 13.98
N GLU A 22 10.19 -2.17 14.08
CA GLU A 22 10.55 -3.16 13.04
C GLU A 22 9.35 -3.45 12.13
N MET A 23 8.57 -2.41 11.78
CA MET A 23 7.40 -2.57 10.90
C MET A 23 7.86 -2.63 9.44
N GLY A 24 7.55 -3.73 8.75
CA GLY A 24 7.76 -3.85 7.31
C GLY A 24 6.68 -3.10 6.52
N MET A 25 7.05 -2.62 5.34
CA MET A 25 6.10 -2.13 4.34
C MET A 25 6.72 -2.28 2.95
N ASP A 26 5.92 -2.73 1.98
CA ASP A 26 6.32 -2.78 0.58
C ASP A 26 5.78 -1.56 -0.18
N SER A 27 6.50 -1.12 -1.21
CA SER A 27 5.98 -0.18 -2.21
C SER A 27 4.87 -0.84 -3.03
N GLY A 28 3.81 -0.09 -3.35
CA GLY A 28 2.67 -0.69 -4.04
C GLY A 28 1.47 0.22 -4.28
N VAL A 29 0.56 -0.26 -5.11
CA VAL A 29 -0.76 0.36 -5.33
C VAL A 29 -1.83 -0.50 -4.68
N GLY A 30 -2.60 0.08 -3.76
CA GLY A 30 -3.74 -0.55 -3.12
C GLY A 30 -5.06 -0.10 -3.75
N VAL A 31 -5.98 -1.04 -3.97
CA VAL A 31 -7.37 -0.74 -4.36
C VAL A 31 -8.33 -1.39 -3.37
N LEU A 32 -9.24 -0.60 -2.83
CA LEU A 32 -10.31 -1.00 -1.92
C LEU A 32 -11.67 -0.94 -2.62
N TRP A 33 -12.58 -1.84 -2.30
CA TRP A 33 -13.96 -1.78 -2.77
C TRP A 33 -14.92 -2.38 -1.75
N THR A 34 -16.21 -2.14 -1.94
CA THR A 34 -17.27 -2.79 -1.17
C THR A 34 -17.80 -3.97 -1.98
N PRO A 35 -17.73 -5.22 -1.49
CA PRO A 35 -18.18 -6.40 -2.26
C PRO A 35 -19.64 -6.31 -2.76
N ALA A 36 -20.51 -5.67 -1.98
CA ALA A 36 -21.92 -5.45 -2.34
C ALA A 36 -22.11 -4.65 -3.64
N ASP A 37 -21.13 -3.82 -4.03
CA ASP A 37 -21.18 -3.04 -5.29
C ASP A 37 -21.14 -3.95 -6.53
N PHE A 38 -20.78 -5.24 -6.39
CA PHE A 38 -20.67 -6.21 -7.49
C PHE A 38 -21.81 -7.23 -7.55
N GLY A 39 -22.82 -7.13 -6.68
CA GLY A 39 -24.06 -7.92 -6.80
C GLY A 39 -24.09 -9.27 -6.07
N GLY A 40 -23.13 -9.54 -5.18
CA GLY A 40 -23.15 -10.71 -4.29
C GLY A 40 -21.77 -11.29 -3.97
N PRO A 41 -21.71 -12.39 -3.19
CA PRO A 41 -20.44 -13.06 -2.88
C PRO A 41 -19.71 -13.50 -4.15
N ASP A 42 -18.48 -13.03 -4.31
CA ASP A 42 -17.59 -13.35 -5.43
C ASP A 42 -18.22 -13.18 -6.83
N ALA A 43 -19.19 -12.27 -6.94
CA ALA A 43 -19.92 -12.02 -8.18
C ALA A 43 -19.05 -11.43 -9.31
N ALA A 44 -17.87 -10.88 -8.97
CA ALA A 44 -16.92 -10.36 -9.94
C ALA A 44 -15.48 -10.83 -9.65
N VAL A 45 -14.67 -10.89 -10.71
CA VAL A 45 -13.21 -10.96 -10.62
C VAL A 45 -12.66 -9.55 -10.80
N VAL A 46 -11.99 -9.05 -9.78
CA VAL A 46 -11.35 -7.73 -9.77
C VAL A 46 -9.88 -7.91 -10.10
N ARG A 47 -9.41 -7.24 -11.15
CA ARG A 47 -8.02 -7.21 -11.60
C ARG A 47 -7.50 -5.79 -11.57
N VAL A 48 -6.33 -5.61 -10.96
CA VAL A 48 -5.61 -4.33 -10.90
C VAL A 48 -4.23 -4.53 -11.48
N CYS A 49 -3.80 -3.60 -12.33
CA CYS A 49 -2.44 -3.53 -12.82
C CYS A 49 -1.83 -2.18 -12.43
N ALA A 50 -0.57 -2.18 -11.99
CA ALA A 50 0.26 -1.00 -11.80
C ALA A 50 1.53 -1.17 -12.64
N GLY A 51 1.64 -0.39 -13.71
CA GLY A 51 2.59 -0.67 -14.79
C GLY A 51 2.31 -2.06 -15.41
N GLU A 52 3.37 -2.87 -15.50
CA GLU A 52 3.33 -4.23 -16.05
C GLU A 52 2.94 -5.30 -15.01
N ARG A 53 2.87 -4.94 -13.72
CA ARG A 53 2.52 -5.88 -12.65
C ARG A 53 1.02 -5.87 -12.43
N CYS A 54 0.43 -7.05 -12.29
CA CYS A 54 -1.00 -7.18 -12.04
C CYS A 54 -1.26 -8.16 -10.90
N ALA A 55 -2.36 -7.93 -10.20
CA ALA A 55 -2.95 -8.87 -9.27
C ALA A 55 -4.45 -8.98 -9.58
N GLN A 56 -5.07 -10.08 -9.13
CA GLN A 56 -6.50 -10.25 -9.23
C GLN A 56 -7.04 -11.11 -8.10
N ARG A 57 -8.30 -10.89 -7.73
CA ARG A 57 -9.05 -11.75 -6.82
C ARG A 57 -10.55 -11.63 -7.06
N ALA A 58 -11.31 -12.55 -6.48
CA ALA A 58 -12.75 -12.42 -6.44
C ALA A 58 -13.17 -11.21 -5.58
N SER A 59 -14.36 -10.67 -5.87
CA SER A 59 -14.90 -9.45 -5.25
C SER A 59 -15.17 -9.57 -3.76
N GLY A 60 -15.16 -10.78 -3.20
CA GLY A 60 -15.40 -11.03 -1.79
C GLY A 60 -16.89 -11.23 -1.48
N GLY A 61 -17.15 -11.60 -0.22
CA GLY A 61 -18.47 -11.82 0.33
C GLY A 61 -19.04 -10.61 1.07
N PRO A 62 -20.36 -10.58 1.32
CA PRO A 62 -21.01 -9.52 2.10
C PRO A 62 -20.62 -9.52 3.59
N ASP A 63 -20.04 -10.62 4.09
CA ASP A 63 -19.57 -10.73 5.48
C ASP A 63 -18.30 -9.89 5.75
N ASP A 64 -17.58 -9.51 4.69
CA ASP A 64 -16.47 -8.55 4.76
C ASP A 64 -16.94 -7.21 4.16
N PRO A 65 -17.05 -6.13 4.98
CA PRO A 65 -17.53 -4.86 4.48
C PRO A 65 -16.61 -4.24 3.42
N PHE A 66 -15.33 -4.66 3.36
CA PHE A 66 -14.37 -4.14 2.41
C PHE A 66 -13.41 -5.22 1.91
N ALA A 67 -13.32 -5.36 0.60
CA ALA A 67 -12.26 -6.17 0.00
C ALA A 67 -11.17 -5.26 -0.58
N SER A 68 -9.94 -5.78 -0.58
CA SER A 68 -8.77 -5.06 -1.05
C SER A 68 -7.85 -5.94 -1.89
N LEU A 69 -7.09 -5.27 -2.75
CA LEU A 69 -6.05 -5.87 -3.57
C LEU A 69 -4.87 -4.90 -3.66
N SER A 70 -3.67 -5.42 -3.43
CA SER A 70 -2.43 -4.67 -3.57
C SER A 70 -1.59 -5.23 -4.69
N VAL A 71 -1.07 -4.35 -5.54
CA VAL A 71 -0.05 -4.69 -6.53
C VAL A 71 1.29 -4.20 -6.00
N ARG A 72 2.18 -5.14 -5.66
CA ARG A 72 3.54 -4.83 -5.20
C ARG A 72 4.35 -4.23 -6.35
N LEU A 73 5.07 -3.15 -6.07
CA LEU A 73 6.02 -2.50 -6.96
C LEU A 73 7.46 -2.88 -6.57
N PRO A 74 8.47 -2.60 -7.41
CA PRO A 74 9.87 -2.75 -7.02
C PRO A 74 10.18 -1.93 -5.77
N ASP A 75 11.13 -2.40 -4.95
CA ASP A 75 11.54 -1.71 -3.73
C ASP A 75 12.25 -0.37 -4.04
N ASP A 76 12.83 -0.24 -5.23
CA ASP A 76 13.55 0.95 -5.73
C ASP A 76 12.68 1.89 -6.59
N VAL A 77 11.35 1.74 -6.58
CA VAL A 77 10.44 2.50 -7.46
C VAL A 77 10.51 4.02 -7.31
N GLY A 78 10.76 4.51 -6.08
CA GLY A 78 10.99 5.93 -5.80
C GLY A 78 9.80 6.87 -6.04
N ASP A 79 10.11 8.17 -6.06
CA ASP A 79 9.16 9.24 -6.37
C ASP A 79 8.81 9.21 -7.87
N THR A 80 7.69 8.60 -8.21
CA THR A 80 7.28 8.46 -9.60
C THR A 80 5.76 8.40 -9.75
N THR A 81 5.32 8.41 -11.00
CA THR A 81 3.92 8.19 -11.37
C THR A 81 3.80 6.86 -12.12
N VAL A 82 2.90 5.99 -11.67
CA VAL A 82 2.65 4.67 -12.28
C VAL A 82 1.28 4.63 -12.94
N PRO A 83 1.14 4.08 -14.16
CA PRO A 83 -0.17 3.88 -14.76
C PRO A 83 -0.90 2.76 -14.02
N VAL A 84 -2.12 3.01 -13.57
CA VAL A 84 -2.97 2.04 -12.87
C VAL A 84 -4.18 1.72 -13.72
N ARG A 85 -4.47 0.44 -13.91
CA ARG A 85 -5.66 -0.05 -14.61
C ARG A 85 -6.47 -0.94 -13.70
N LEU A 86 -7.76 -0.66 -13.61
CA LEU A 86 -8.74 -1.50 -12.93
C LEU A 86 -9.64 -2.15 -13.98
N THR A 87 -9.97 -3.42 -13.76
CA THR A 87 -11.07 -4.09 -14.46
C THR A 87 -11.79 -5.00 -13.47
N ALA A 88 -13.11 -4.92 -13.41
CA ALA A 88 -13.96 -5.89 -12.76
C ALA A 88 -14.85 -6.56 -13.81
N THR A 89 -14.80 -7.89 -13.87
CA THR A 89 -15.59 -8.71 -14.80
C THR A 89 -16.51 -9.62 -14.03
N SER A 90 -17.75 -9.80 -14.48
CA SER A 90 -18.67 -10.74 -13.87
C SER A 90 -18.09 -12.15 -13.90
N ALA A 91 -18.13 -12.83 -12.76
CA ALA A 91 -17.73 -14.22 -12.68
C ALA A 91 -18.69 -15.17 -13.43
N LYS A 92 -19.94 -14.72 -13.67
CA LYS A 92 -20.99 -15.53 -14.31
C LYS A 92 -20.83 -15.60 -15.83
N ASP A 93 -20.61 -14.46 -16.47
CA ASP A 93 -20.68 -14.33 -17.93
C ASP A 93 -19.48 -13.60 -18.55
N GLY A 94 -18.50 -13.19 -17.74
CA GLY A 94 -17.30 -12.48 -18.20
C GLY A 94 -17.53 -11.03 -18.63
N ARG A 95 -18.76 -10.51 -18.53
CA ARG A 95 -19.07 -9.13 -18.90
C ARG A 95 -18.29 -8.15 -18.03
N VAL A 96 -17.74 -7.10 -18.65
CA VAL A 96 -17.08 -6.01 -17.93
C VAL A 96 -18.13 -5.24 -17.12
N LEU A 97 -17.94 -5.21 -15.81
CA LEU A 97 -18.78 -4.46 -14.87
C LEU A 97 -18.19 -3.08 -14.59
N LEU A 98 -16.86 -3.00 -14.54
CA LEU A 98 -16.11 -1.76 -14.32
C LEU A 98 -14.79 -1.84 -15.07
N SER A 99 -14.38 -0.75 -15.70
CA SER A 99 -13.04 -0.60 -16.25
C SER A 99 -12.63 0.86 -16.13
N ASP A 100 -11.43 1.10 -15.60
CA ASP A 100 -10.91 2.45 -15.47
C ASP A 100 -9.38 2.49 -15.50
N ARG A 101 -8.82 3.68 -15.75
CA ARG A 101 -7.38 3.93 -15.75
C ARG A 101 -7.05 5.30 -15.18
N VAL A 102 -6.06 5.34 -14.31
CA VAL A 102 -5.51 6.58 -13.74
C VAL A 102 -3.98 6.57 -13.81
N SER A 103 -3.37 7.75 -13.72
CA SER A 103 -1.93 7.88 -13.47
C SER A 103 -1.74 8.21 -12.00
N ALA A 104 -1.13 7.29 -11.25
CA ALA A 104 -1.01 7.36 -9.80
C ALA A 104 0.35 7.91 -9.40
N ARG A 105 0.37 9.12 -8.82
CA ARG A 105 1.58 9.64 -8.16
C ARG A 105 1.79 8.86 -6.86
N LEU A 106 2.96 8.24 -6.73
CA LEU A 106 3.33 7.56 -5.48
C LEU A 106 3.71 8.59 -4.42
N THR A 107 3.37 8.29 -3.18
CA THR A 107 3.71 9.09 -2.02
C THR A 107 4.63 8.28 -1.11
N GLU A 108 5.66 8.95 -0.60
CA GLU A 108 6.62 8.37 0.34
C GLU A 108 5.95 8.04 1.68
N GLN A 109 6.32 6.89 2.24
CA GLN A 109 5.85 6.38 3.52
C GLN A 109 7.05 5.92 4.35
N HIS A 110 7.05 6.30 5.63
CA HIS A 110 8.06 5.88 6.60
C HIS A 110 7.37 5.11 7.74
N PRO A 111 7.13 3.80 7.60
CA PRO A 111 6.46 2.99 8.61
C PRO A 111 7.11 3.05 9.99
N ASN A 112 8.41 3.34 10.06
CA ASN A 112 9.20 3.39 11.30
C ASN A 112 9.69 4.81 11.64
N GLY A 113 9.21 5.82 10.93
CA GLY A 113 9.64 7.22 11.06
C GLY A 113 10.75 7.63 10.06
N PRO A 114 10.98 8.95 9.86
CA PRO A 114 11.74 9.46 8.70
C PRO A 114 13.20 9.01 8.59
N SER A 115 13.83 8.64 9.71
CA SER A 115 15.22 8.17 9.76
C SER A 115 15.35 6.64 9.81
N CYS A 116 14.23 5.92 9.69
CA CYS A 116 14.17 4.49 9.91
C CYS A 116 13.67 3.75 8.66
N PRO A 117 14.39 2.72 8.19
CA PRO A 117 13.94 1.91 7.06
C PRO A 117 12.74 1.02 7.44
N PRO A 118 11.98 0.51 6.45
CA PRO A 118 12.09 0.85 5.02
C PRO A 118 11.43 2.21 4.71
N THR A 119 11.75 2.75 3.54
CA THR A 119 10.91 3.77 2.90
C THR A 119 10.08 3.07 1.84
N ALA A 120 8.76 3.28 1.84
CA ALA A 120 7.86 2.68 0.88
C ALA A 120 7.16 3.76 0.05
N TRP A 121 6.87 3.47 -1.21
CA TRP A 121 6.19 4.38 -2.13
C TRP A 121 4.82 3.82 -2.49
N THR A 122 3.76 4.51 -2.09
CA THR A 122 2.40 3.97 -2.20
C THR A 122 1.40 4.92 -2.83
N ALA A 123 0.36 4.34 -3.42
CA ALA A 123 -0.86 5.05 -3.81
C ALA A 123 -2.07 4.16 -3.50
N SER A 124 -3.18 4.77 -3.06
CA SER A 124 -4.37 4.02 -2.68
C SER A 124 -5.62 4.60 -3.33
N TYR A 125 -6.47 3.71 -3.83
CA TYR A 125 -7.72 4.07 -4.49
C TYR A 125 -8.89 3.27 -3.93
N ARG A 126 -10.09 3.84 -4.03
CA ARG A 126 -11.35 3.12 -3.93
C ARG A 126 -11.89 2.87 -5.34
N ALA A 127 -12.23 1.63 -5.65
CA ALA A 127 -13.02 1.32 -6.83
C ALA A 127 -14.49 1.66 -6.54
N HIS A 128 -15.05 2.57 -7.33
CA HIS A 128 -16.43 3.02 -7.24
C HIS A 128 -17.15 2.62 -8.54
N PRO A 129 -18.35 2.00 -8.46
CA PRO A 129 -19.03 1.45 -9.64
C PRO A 129 -19.30 2.52 -10.72
N GLU A 130 -19.62 3.75 -10.32
CA GLU A 130 -19.93 4.83 -11.27
C GLU A 130 -18.75 5.75 -11.61
N ARG A 131 -17.72 5.81 -10.74
CA ARG A 131 -16.64 6.81 -10.83
C ARG A 131 -15.28 6.21 -11.15
N GLY A 132 -15.17 4.89 -11.21
CA GLY A 132 -13.89 4.23 -11.40
C GLY A 132 -13.00 4.33 -10.16
N LEU A 133 -11.71 4.58 -10.37
CA LEU A 133 -10.70 4.70 -9.34
C LEU A 133 -10.73 6.11 -8.74
N VAL A 134 -11.21 6.21 -7.51
CA VAL A 134 -11.22 7.46 -6.73
C VAL A 134 -10.07 7.42 -5.73
N PRO A 135 -9.20 8.45 -5.61
CA PRO A 135 -8.16 8.47 -4.59
C PRO A 135 -8.73 8.23 -3.19
N ALA A 136 -8.07 7.39 -2.40
CA ALA A 136 -8.46 7.20 -1.00
C ALA A 136 -8.26 8.51 -0.22
N ALA A 137 -9.17 8.84 0.70
CA ALA A 137 -9.03 10.04 1.53
C ALA A 137 -7.65 10.05 2.22
N GLY A 138 -6.96 11.20 2.17
CA GLY A 138 -5.60 11.34 2.70
C GLY A 138 -4.46 10.94 1.77
N THR A 139 -4.74 10.50 0.53
CA THR A 139 -3.71 10.18 -0.50
C THR A 139 -3.65 11.16 -1.67
N ALA A 140 -4.46 12.21 -1.65
CA ALA A 140 -4.33 13.29 -2.62
C ALA A 140 -2.99 14.03 -2.36
N PRO A 141 -2.19 14.31 -3.41
CA PRO A 141 -1.01 15.13 -3.25
C PRO A 141 -1.41 16.50 -2.69
N ARG A 142 -0.74 16.94 -1.63
CA ARG A 142 -0.82 18.33 -1.16
C ARG A 142 0.00 19.24 -2.07
#